data_AF-A0A392QT24-F1
#
_entry.id   AF-A0A392QT24-F1
#
_cell.length_a   1.000
_cell.length_b   1.000
_cell.length_c   1.000
_cell.angle_alpha   90.00
_cell.angle_beta   90.00
_cell.angle_gamma   90.00
#
_symmetry.space_group_name_H-M   'P 1'
#
loop_
_entity.id
_entity.type
_entity.pdbx_description
1 polymer ?
#
loop_
_entity_poly.entity_id
_entity_poly.type
_entity_poly.pdbx_seq_one_letter_code
_entity_poly.pdbx_strand_id
1 'polypeptide(L)' 'AQLIYQTALFESGFLLNDPKDFASRIYDSVKTSLDISPDATVEEEDETEVETESETKEETATSNQADEVNDDVKDEL' A
#
# COMPACT_ATOMS: atom_id res chain seq x y z
N ALA A 1 25.73 1.81 3.36
CA ALA A 1 25.22 3.18 3.56
C ALA A 1 24.20 3.61 2.50
N GLN A 2 24.34 3.19 1.23
CA GLN A 2 23.45 3.62 0.14
C GLN A 2 21.97 3.23 0.32
N LEU A 3 21.69 2.00 0.77
CA LEU A 3 20.33 1.53 1.01
C LEU A 3 19.59 2.41 2.01
N ILE A 4 20.22 2.71 3.16
CA ILE A 4 19.65 3.57 4.21
C ILE A 4 19.36 5.00 3.71
N TYR A 5 20.27 5.58 2.93
CA TYR A 5 20.06 6.90 2.33
C TYR A 5 18.87 6.90 1.35
N GLN A 6 18.78 5.90 0.49
CA GLN A 6 17.68 5.77 -0.47
C GLN A 6 16.34 5.55 0.24
N THR A 7 16.29 4.74 1.30
CA THR A 7 15.09 4.59 2.14
C THR A 7 14.64 5.92 2.72
N ALA A 8 15.55 6.68 3.34
CA ALA A 8 15.22 7.99 3.91
C ALA A 8 14.73 8.99 2.83
N LEU A 9 15.29 8.92 1.61
CA LEU A 9 14.85 9.75 0.49
C LEU A 9 13.41 9.41 0.07
N PHE A 10 13.10 8.12 -0.04
CA PHE A 10 11.77 7.64 -0.40
C PHE A 10 10.74 8.01 0.68
N GLU A 11 11.05 7.78 1.96
CA GLU A 11 10.20 8.12 3.11
C GLU A 11 9.95 9.62 3.25
N SER A 12 10.91 10.45 2.85
CA SER A 12 10.76 11.91 2.83
C SER A 12 9.99 12.44 1.62
N GLY A 13 9.52 11.56 0.72
CA GLY A 13 8.71 11.93 -0.44
C GLY A 13 9.53 12.42 -1.65
N PHE A 14 10.85 12.27 -1.62
CA PHE A 14 11.70 12.55 -2.76
C PHE A 14 11.77 11.35 -3.71
N LEU A 15 11.97 11.62 -4.99
CA LEU A 15 12.07 10.59 -6.01
C LEU A 15 13.42 9.87 -5.94
N LEU A 16 13.39 8.55 -6.10
CA LEU A 16 14.59 7.75 -6.27
C LEU A 16 15.11 7.86 -7.71
N ASN A 17 16.43 8.02 -7.86
CA ASN A 17 17.08 8.09 -9.17
C ASN A 17 16.92 6.78 -9.97
N ASP A 18 17.00 5.64 -9.30
CA ASP A 18 16.81 4.32 -9.89
C ASP A 18 16.01 3.43 -8.93
N PRO A 19 14.67 3.41 -9.06
CA PRO A 19 13.81 2.58 -8.23
C PRO A 19 14.05 1.08 -8.40
N LYS A 20 14.51 0.63 -9.59
CA LYS A 20 14.73 -0.79 -9.86
C LYS A 20 15.97 -1.29 -9.13
N ASP A 21 17.07 -0.56 -9.21
CA ASP A 21 18.30 -0.87 -8.45
C ASP A 21 18.06 -0.86 -6.94
N PHE A 22 17.29 0.11 -6.43
CA PHE A 22 16.88 0.13 -5.02
C PHE A 22 16.10 -1.14 -4.64
N ALA A 23 15.10 -1.53 -5.44
CA ALA A 23 14.31 -2.73 -5.20
C ALA A 23 15.17 -3.99 -5.23
N SER A 24 16.08 -4.13 -6.21
CA SER A 24 17.01 -5.27 -6.29
C SER A 24 17.81 -5.45 -5.00
N ARG A 25 18.31 -4.38 -4.40
CA ARG A 25 19.06 -4.46 -3.12
C ARG A 25 18.20 -4.90 -1.95
N ILE A 26 16.92 -4.51 -1.93
CA ILE A 26 15.99 -4.99 -0.91
C ILE A 26 15.79 -6.50 -1.09
N TYR A 27 15.52 -6.95 -2.32
CA TYR A 27 15.35 -8.38 -2.61
C TYR A 27 16.59 -9.18 -2.23
N ASP A 28 17.79 -8.71 -2.56
CA ASP A 28 19.04 -9.39 -2.19
C ASP A 28 19.22 -9.48 -0.68
N SER A 29 18.85 -8.42 0.05
CA SER A 29 18.88 -8.40 1.52
C SER A 29 17.89 -9.41 2.11
N VAL A 30 16.68 -9.52 1.55
CA VAL A 30 15.65 -10.47 1.99
C VAL A 30 16.06 -11.90 1.65
N LYS A 31 16.54 -12.16 0.43
CA LYS A 31 17.05 -13.48 0.01
C LYS A 31 18.14 -13.96 0.96
N THR A 32 19.10 -13.08 1.28
CA THR A 32 20.18 -13.40 2.23
C THR A 32 19.62 -13.69 3.63
N SER A 33 18.62 -12.94 4.09
CA SER A 33 18.00 -13.18 5.41
C SER A 33 17.20 -14.47 5.52
N LEU A 34 16.72 -14.98 4.39
CA LEU A 34 15.94 -16.22 4.27
C LEU A 34 16.79 -17.41 3.80
N ASP A 35 18.12 -17.25 3.69
CA ASP A 35 19.05 -18.24 3.14
C ASP A 35 18.67 -18.77 1.74
N ILE A 36 18.09 -17.89 0.91
CA ILE A 36 17.72 -18.19 -0.48
C ILE A 36 18.95 -17.98 -1.38
N SER A 37 19.15 -18.90 -2.33
CA SER A 37 20.22 -18.78 -3.34
C SER A 37 20.09 -17.47 -4.14
N PRO A 38 21.20 -16.75 -4.42
CA PRO A 38 21.15 -15.54 -5.24
C PRO A 38 20.60 -15.80 -6.64
N ASP A 39 20.83 -17.01 -7.16
CA ASP A 39 20.39 -17.46 -8.48
C ASP A 39 18.97 -18.03 -8.50
N ALA A 40 18.28 -18.05 -7.35
CA ALA A 40 16.88 -18.48 -7.30
C ALA A 40 16.02 -17.51 -8.12
N THR A 41 15.31 -18.07 -9.09
CA THR A 41 14.32 -17.37 -9.90
C THR A 41 13.01 -17.24 -9.12
N VAL A 42 12.32 -16.12 -9.30
CA VAL A 42 10.95 -15.97 -8.80
C VAL A 42 10.09 -16.93 -9.63
N GLU A 43 9.47 -17.90 -8.98
CA GLU A 43 8.43 -18.70 -9.62
C GLU A 43 7.23 -17.78 -9.85
N GLU A 44 6.76 -17.69 -11.09
CA GLU A 44 5.49 -17.03 -11.39
C GLU A 44 4.42 -17.84 -10.65
N GLU A 45 3.72 -17.21 -9.70
CA GLU A 45 2.53 -17.83 -9.13
C GLU A 45 1.55 -18.01 -10.28
N ASP A 46 1.25 -19.26 -10.66
CA ASP A 46 0.04 -19.55 -11.43
C ASP A 46 -1.10 -18.82 -10.73
N GLU A 47 -1.89 -18.03 -11.47
CA GLU A 47 -3.07 -17.31 -10.98
C GLU A 47 -4.04 -18.31 -10.31
N THR A 48 -3.76 -18.69 -9.07
CA THR A 48 -4.68 -19.45 -8.25
C THR A 48 -5.72 -18.44 -7.78
N GLU A 49 -6.94 -18.60 -8.29
CA GLU A 49 -8.10 -17.81 -7.89
C GLU A 49 -8.14 -17.76 -6.36
N VAL A 50 -7.83 -16.58 -5.81
CA VAL A 50 -7.95 -16.34 -4.37
C VAL A 50 -9.44 -16.38 -4.06
N GLU A 51 -9.93 -17.49 -3.51
CA GLU A 51 -11.29 -17.59 -2.98
C GLU A 51 -11.47 -16.50 -1.91
N THR A 52 -12.14 -15.41 -2.27
CA THR A 52 -12.61 -14.42 -1.30
C THR A 52 -13.75 -15.07 -0.51
N GLU A 53 -13.46 -15.59 0.68
CA GLU A 53 -14.51 -15.92 1.65
C GLU A 53 -15.30 -14.63 1.97
N SER A 54 -16.46 -14.52 1.32
CA SER A 54 -17.46 -13.50 1.60
C SER A 54 -18.14 -13.81 2.93
N GLU A 55 -17.75 -13.13 4.00
CA GLU A 55 -18.58 -13.08 5.21
C GLU A 55 -19.61 -11.95 5.05
N THR A 56 -20.83 -12.33 4.64
CA THR A 56 -22.00 -11.44 4.53
C THR A 56 -23.03 -11.78 5.62
N LYS A 57 -23.61 -10.70 6.19
CA LYS A 57 -24.78 -10.55 7.09
C LYS A 57 -24.49 -10.62 8.60
N GLU A 58 -24.98 -9.68 9.43
CA GLU A 58 -26.35 -9.14 9.40
C GLU A 58 -26.52 -7.74 10.01
N GLU A 59 -27.61 -7.10 9.58
CA GLU A 59 -28.09 -5.74 9.78
C GLU A 59 -28.42 -5.36 11.24
N THR A 60 -28.31 -4.07 11.57
CA THR A 60 -29.35 -3.39 12.35
C THR A 60 -29.69 -2.03 11.73
N ALA A 61 -30.86 -1.97 11.11
CA ALA A 61 -31.51 -0.77 10.63
C ALA A 61 -32.32 -0.10 11.77
N THR A 62 -32.11 1.21 11.96
CA THR A 62 -33.02 2.16 12.60
C THR A 62 -32.37 3.54 12.48
N SER A 63 -32.99 4.65 12.09
CA SER A 63 -34.22 4.97 11.37
C SER A 63 -34.07 6.47 11.08
N ASN A 64 -34.41 6.89 9.86
CA ASN A 64 -34.64 8.25 9.36
C ASN A 64 -34.73 9.41 10.37
N GLN A 65 -34.01 10.50 10.10
CA GLN A 65 -34.63 11.83 10.03
C GLN A 65 -33.87 12.71 9.04
N ALA A 66 -34.57 13.08 7.96
CA ALA A 66 -34.19 14.18 7.09
C ALA A 66 -34.40 15.49 7.84
N ASP A 67 -33.50 16.45 7.69
CA ASP A 67 -33.89 17.84 7.41
C ASP A 67 -32.71 18.65 6.89
N GLU A 68 -32.98 19.37 5.81
CA GLU A 68 -32.15 20.42 5.23
C GLU A 68 -31.90 21.54 6.25
N VAL A 69 -30.66 22.04 6.31
CA VAL A 69 -30.42 23.45 6.67
C VAL A 69 -29.36 24.05 5.76
N ASN A 70 -29.82 25.01 4.96
CA ASN A 70 -29.04 26.01 4.22
C ASN A 70 -27.93 26.62 5.09
N ASP A 71 -26.69 26.63 4.58
CA ASP A 71 -25.67 27.56 5.06
C ASP A 71 -25.44 28.64 4.00
N ASP A 72 -26.43 29.55 3.93
CA ASP A 72 -26.33 30.85 3.28
C ASP A 72 -26.09 31.88 4.39
N VAL A 73 -24.82 32.12 4.71
CA VAL A 73 -24.39 33.23 5.58
C VAL A 73 -23.31 34.05 4.87
N LYS A 74 -23.81 34.96 4.03
CA LYS A 74 -23.48 36.40 4.01
C LYS A 74 -22.00 36.80 4.14
N ASP A 75 -21.44 37.09 2.97
CA ASP A 75 -20.81 38.36 2.59
C ASP A 75 -20.84 39.48 3.66
N GLU A 76 -19.73 39.69 4.37
CA GLU A 76 -19.35 40.97 5.02
C GLU A 76 -17.80 41.06 5.13
N LEU A 77 -17.14 41.63 4.10
CA LEU A 77 -16.04 42.64 4.13
C LEU A 77 -15.22 42.70 2.84
#